data_AF-A0A6G1L879-F1
#
_entry.id   AF-A0A6G1L879-F1
#
_cell.length_a   1.000
_cell.length_b   1.000
_cell.length_c   1.000
_cell.angle_alpha   90.00
_cell.angle_beta   90.00
_cell.angle_gamma   90.00
#
_symmetry.space_group_name_H-M   'P 1'
#
loop_
_entity.id
_entity.type
_entity.pdbx_description
1 polymer ?
#
loop_
_entity_poly.entity_id
_entity_poly.type
_entity_poly.pdbx_seq_one_letter_code
_entity_poly.pdbx_strand_id
1 'polypeptide(L)'
;MTDSLQTSERKLDDIVSTEKKAYNVTDDPETGTIDLKVGEIQDLDQAEVFLRENNYSHTHLQYLLADEATIKQVRRRVDWLLMPLLCGTYMLQYIDKQALSYAAVFDLFDSTNTTETQYSWLTSIFYFGYLFAEWPASYLAQHFPTGTVVSGFIIVWASILMLTAACSSFAGLAVCRFWLGCCEALITPTFMLIVGQFYTRKEQPARAGAFYCFNGVGSAVGGILFFAVGQENGFPVWRAIFLLCGGVTFCWGFVLLYFLPNNIMTAKNFTTEEKAILIARSQQNQTGIYNSKIKMSQVREALLDPQVWILFFFVLLNEVYNGGFANFGKLMIKSLAGGDALRTTAYGIPSGCFQVFFVFTGPWLASKFENIRTYIMALYLLPSIAGAALYWKVDHSHAKGLLVSYYIMGSFVASLVLALQLPATNVGGYTKRVTATAVVFLAYCAGNIIGPHAFLASEAPLYQTGIKMCLSCGCGQVGLAFALRALLVYRNKRRDRDQGGARAGDEVDEVIEDLTDFQNPKFRYSY
;
A
#
# COMPACT_ATOMS: atom_id res chain seq x y z
N MET A 1 -19.33 19.48 -52.18
CA MET A 1 -18.65 19.33 -50.86
C MET A 1 -18.45 20.66 -50.15
N THR A 2 -18.66 21.80 -50.82
CA THR A 2 -18.57 23.16 -50.26
C THR A 2 -19.89 23.69 -49.67
N ASP A 3 -21.06 23.29 -50.20
CA ASP A 3 -22.37 23.73 -49.66
C ASP A 3 -22.73 23.14 -48.28
N SER A 4 -22.26 21.92 -47.98
CA SER A 4 -22.55 21.26 -46.69
C SER A 4 -21.78 21.86 -45.51
N LEU A 5 -20.61 22.47 -45.77
CA LEU A 5 -19.82 23.15 -44.74
C LEU A 5 -20.37 24.55 -44.44
N GLN A 6 -20.79 25.31 -45.47
CA GLN A 6 -21.42 26.63 -45.29
C GLN A 6 -22.77 26.55 -44.57
N THR A 7 -23.50 25.45 -44.73
CA THR A 7 -24.78 25.22 -44.03
C THR A 7 -24.58 24.86 -42.54
N SER A 8 -23.42 24.29 -42.18
CA SER A 8 -23.06 23.97 -40.80
C SER A 8 -22.52 25.19 -40.05
N GLU A 9 -21.73 26.04 -40.70
CA GLU A 9 -21.22 27.29 -40.11
C GLU A 9 -22.35 28.31 -39.86
N ARG A 10 -23.31 28.45 -40.80
CA ARG A 10 -24.50 29.31 -40.58
C ARG A 10 -25.37 28.85 -39.41
N LYS A 11 -25.48 27.54 -39.17
CA LYS A 11 -26.21 27.01 -38.00
C LYS A 11 -25.48 27.25 -36.69
N LEU A 12 -24.14 27.29 -36.68
CA LEU A 12 -23.35 27.66 -35.49
C LEU A 12 -23.50 29.16 -35.17
N ASP A 13 -23.44 30.03 -36.18
CA ASP A 13 -23.60 31.48 -35.97
C ASP A 13 -25.01 31.87 -35.52
N ASP A 14 -26.05 31.17 -36.00
CA ASP A 14 -27.43 31.35 -35.53
C ASP A 14 -27.60 30.88 -34.07
N ILE A 15 -26.92 29.82 -33.63
CA ILE A 15 -26.96 29.37 -32.22
C ILE A 15 -26.21 30.35 -31.31
N VAL A 16 -25.03 30.82 -31.73
CA VAL A 16 -24.21 31.79 -30.98
C VAL A 16 -24.89 33.17 -30.90
N SER A 17 -25.63 33.59 -31.93
CA SER A 17 -26.39 34.84 -31.91
C SER A 17 -27.69 34.74 -31.11
N THR A 18 -28.29 33.56 -31.01
CA THR A 18 -29.45 33.30 -30.15
C THR A 18 -29.05 33.25 -28.66
N GLU A 19 -27.86 32.71 -28.33
CA GLU A 19 -27.31 32.75 -26.96
C GLU A 19 -26.91 34.16 -26.50
N LYS A 20 -26.39 35.01 -27.40
CA LYS A 20 -26.07 36.42 -27.06
C LYS A 20 -27.30 37.28 -26.79
N LYS A 21 -28.50 36.88 -27.22
CA LYS A 21 -29.76 37.58 -26.91
C LYS A 21 -30.41 37.13 -25.60
N ALA A 22 -29.98 36.01 -25.01
CA ALA A 22 -30.53 35.50 -23.75
C ALA A 22 -29.83 36.08 -22.49
N TYR A 23 -28.69 36.77 -22.65
CA TYR A 23 -27.98 37.46 -21.57
C TYR A 23 -28.15 38.98 -21.69
N ASN A 24 -29.35 39.45 -21.36
CA ASN A 24 -29.59 40.81 -20.90
C ASN A 24 -30.67 40.72 -19.83
N VAL A 25 -30.29 40.23 -18.64
CA VAL A 25 -31.11 40.38 -17.43
C VAL A 25 -30.53 41.56 -16.67
N THR A 26 -31.30 42.63 -16.71
CA THR A 26 -31.20 43.82 -15.86
C THR A 26 -31.25 43.42 -14.39
N ASP A 27 -30.34 43.98 -13.60
CA ASP A 27 -30.40 44.00 -12.14
C ASP A 27 -31.74 44.60 -11.69
N ASP A 28 -32.58 43.77 -11.06
CA ASP A 28 -33.64 44.23 -10.16
C ASP A 28 -33.67 43.31 -8.93
N PRO A 29 -33.52 43.83 -7.70
CA PRO A 29 -33.15 43.03 -6.54
C PRO A 29 -34.38 42.65 -5.71
N GLU A 30 -35.14 41.63 -6.11
CA GLU A 30 -36.09 41.00 -5.19
C GLU A 30 -36.55 39.64 -5.74
N THR A 31 -36.45 38.60 -4.89
CA THR A 31 -36.84 37.19 -5.11
C THR A 31 -35.79 36.22 -5.71
N GLY A 32 -34.67 36.05 -5.00
CA GLY A 32 -33.81 34.88 -5.13
C GLY A 32 -34.02 33.91 -3.96
N THR A 33 -34.74 32.82 -4.18
CA THR A 33 -34.70 31.63 -3.29
C THR A 33 -34.58 30.37 -4.14
N ILE A 34 -33.32 29.98 -4.42
CA ILE A 34 -32.98 28.61 -4.74
C ILE A 34 -32.50 28.01 -3.42
N ASP A 35 -33.32 27.15 -2.84
CA ASP A 35 -33.04 26.41 -1.60
C ASP A 35 -31.83 25.49 -1.76
N LEU A 36 -30.64 26.01 -1.46
CA LEU A 36 -29.51 25.20 -1.01
C LEU A 36 -29.60 25.09 0.51
N LYS A 37 -30.05 23.92 0.98
CA LYS A 37 -30.03 23.60 2.42
C LYS A 37 -28.60 23.74 2.95
N VAL A 38 -28.49 24.56 4.00
CA VAL A 38 -27.30 24.86 4.78
C VAL A 38 -26.55 23.57 5.17
N GLY A 39 -25.40 23.41 4.55
CA GLY A 39 -24.39 22.40 4.81
C GLY A 39 -23.13 22.86 4.10
N GLU A 40 -22.48 23.88 4.67
CA GLU A 40 -21.22 24.44 4.17
C GLU A 40 -20.20 23.33 3.88
N ILE A 41 -19.96 23.08 2.60
CA ILE A 41 -18.64 22.72 2.11
C ILE A 41 -17.96 24.07 1.84
N GLN A 42 -17.37 24.65 2.88
CA GLN A 42 -16.44 25.78 2.77
C GLN A 42 -15.12 25.24 2.21
N ASP A 43 -15.11 25.00 0.90
CA ASP A 43 -13.94 25.01 0.04
C ASP A 43 -14.50 24.77 -1.36
N LEU A 44 -14.61 25.84 -2.18
CA LEU A 44 -14.84 25.67 -3.61
C LEU A 44 -13.70 24.77 -4.12
N ASP A 45 -14.04 23.56 -4.58
CA ASP A 45 -13.08 22.57 -5.04
C ASP A 45 -12.19 23.24 -6.10
N GLN A 46 -10.87 23.32 -5.89
CA GLN A 46 -9.94 24.00 -6.80
C GLN A 46 -10.07 23.46 -8.24
N ALA A 47 -10.55 22.22 -8.36
CA ALA A 47 -10.96 21.58 -9.59
C ALA A 47 -12.11 22.32 -10.32
N GLU A 48 -13.17 22.73 -9.61
CA GLU A 48 -14.29 23.48 -10.19
C GLU A 48 -13.88 24.89 -10.61
N VAL A 49 -13.02 25.56 -9.85
CA VAL A 49 -12.48 26.88 -10.20
C VAL A 49 -11.70 26.79 -11.52
N PHE A 50 -10.82 25.79 -11.68
CA PHE A 50 -10.09 25.60 -12.93
C PHE A 50 -10.99 25.26 -14.12
N LEU A 51 -12.03 24.45 -13.92
CA LEU A 51 -12.98 24.12 -14.98
C LEU A 51 -13.74 25.37 -15.45
N ARG A 52 -14.12 26.25 -14.50
CA ARG A 52 -14.74 27.54 -14.81
C ARG A 52 -13.77 28.50 -15.51
N GLU A 53 -12.52 28.60 -15.06
CA GLU A 53 -11.49 29.47 -15.66
C GLU A 53 -11.13 29.06 -17.11
N ASN A 54 -11.24 27.78 -17.45
CA ASN A 54 -10.95 27.26 -18.79
C ASN A 54 -12.20 27.04 -19.65
N ASN A 55 -13.37 27.57 -19.24
CA ASN A 55 -14.66 27.47 -19.97
C ASN A 55 -15.12 26.03 -20.29
N TYR A 56 -14.81 25.06 -19.44
CA TYR A 56 -15.33 23.69 -19.59
C TYR A 56 -16.72 23.56 -18.95
N SER A 57 -17.77 23.50 -19.79
CA SER A 57 -19.13 23.20 -19.33
C SER A 57 -19.29 21.71 -18.97
N HIS A 58 -20.20 21.38 -18.04
CA HIS A 58 -20.52 19.98 -17.67
C HIS A 58 -20.89 19.11 -18.88
N THR A 59 -21.55 19.68 -19.89
CA THR A 59 -21.92 18.98 -21.13
C THR A 59 -20.69 18.64 -21.99
N HIS A 60 -19.69 19.53 -22.02
CA HIS A 60 -18.44 19.29 -22.73
C HIS A 60 -17.57 18.24 -22.02
N LEU A 61 -17.58 18.22 -20.69
CA LEU A 61 -16.94 17.17 -19.90
C LEU A 61 -17.56 15.79 -20.17
N GLN A 62 -18.89 15.71 -20.30
CA GLN A 62 -19.57 14.47 -20.66
C GLN A 62 -19.19 13.98 -22.07
N TYR A 63 -19.02 14.88 -23.04
CA TYR A 63 -18.53 14.54 -24.37
C TYR A 63 -17.09 14.00 -24.34
N LEU A 64 -16.19 14.66 -23.61
CA LEU A 64 -14.81 14.20 -23.43
C LEU A 64 -14.73 12.85 -22.69
N LEU A 65 -15.66 12.59 -21.77
CA LEU A 65 -15.79 11.30 -21.07
C LEU A 65 -16.39 10.19 -21.94
N ALA A 66 -17.07 10.52 -23.04
CA ALA A 66 -17.64 9.55 -23.97
C ALA A 66 -16.58 8.99 -24.95
N ASP A 67 -15.47 9.71 -25.17
CA ASP A 67 -14.38 9.24 -26.01
C ASP A 67 -13.41 8.31 -25.26
N GLU A 68 -13.71 7.01 -25.30
CA GLU A 68 -12.89 5.96 -24.68
C GLU A 68 -11.43 5.94 -25.19
N ALA A 69 -11.19 6.36 -26.44
CA ALA A 69 -9.85 6.33 -27.02
C ALA A 69 -8.95 7.38 -26.35
N THR A 70 -9.47 8.60 -26.17
CA THR A 70 -8.77 9.70 -25.50
C THR A 70 -8.54 9.38 -24.03
N ILE A 71 -9.53 8.84 -23.32
CA ILE A 71 -9.36 8.38 -21.92
C ILE A 71 -8.24 7.35 -21.79
N LYS A 72 -8.16 6.39 -22.71
CA LYS A 72 -7.12 5.35 -22.69
C LYS A 72 -5.72 5.92 -22.94
N GLN A 73 -5.61 6.94 -23.80
CA GLN A 73 -4.34 7.64 -24.05
C GLN A 73 -3.90 8.44 -22.82
N VAL A 74 -4.79 9.25 -22.25
CA VAL A 74 -4.52 10.02 -21.02
C VAL A 74 -4.12 9.07 -19.88
N ARG A 75 -4.85 7.97 -19.70
CA ARG A 75 -4.53 6.96 -18.68
C ARG A 75 -3.13 6.36 -18.88
N ARG A 76 -2.76 5.98 -20.10
CA ARG A 76 -1.42 5.45 -20.39
C ARG A 76 -0.34 6.47 -20.07
N ARG A 77 -0.58 7.74 -20.36
CA ARG A 77 0.37 8.82 -20.06
C ARG A 77 0.55 9.02 -18.56
N VAL A 78 -0.53 8.96 -17.79
CA VAL A 78 -0.49 8.96 -16.32
C VAL A 78 0.23 7.72 -15.79
N ASP A 79 -0.05 6.53 -16.34
CA ASP A 79 0.63 5.29 -15.96
C ASP A 79 2.15 5.41 -16.17
N TRP A 80 2.59 5.90 -17.33
CA TRP A 80 4.01 6.08 -17.66
C TRP A 80 4.73 7.10 -16.79
N LEU A 81 4.02 8.10 -16.26
CA LEU A 81 4.59 9.08 -15.35
C LEU A 81 4.62 8.57 -13.91
N LEU A 82 3.48 8.11 -13.39
CA LEU A 82 3.34 7.79 -11.96
C LEU A 82 3.85 6.39 -11.62
N MET A 83 3.53 5.37 -12.41
CA MET A 83 3.83 3.99 -12.02
C MET A 83 5.34 3.73 -11.86
N PRO A 84 6.23 4.18 -12.76
CA PRO A 84 7.67 4.00 -12.55
C PRO A 84 8.18 4.68 -11.28
N LEU A 85 7.65 5.85 -10.94
CA LEU A 85 8.02 6.59 -9.73
C LEU A 85 7.56 5.84 -8.47
N LEU A 86 6.30 5.41 -8.42
CA LEU A 86 5.74 4.69 -7.28
C LEU A 86 6.42 3.32 -7.09
N CYS A 87 6.58 2.57 -8.18
CA CYS A 87 7.24 1.25 -8.17
C CYS A 87 8.72 1.34 -7.79
N GLY A 88 9.45 2.33 -8.33
CA GLY A 88 10.86 2.55 -8.01
C GLY A 88 11.07 2.90 -6.54
N THR A 89 10.22 3.76 -5.98
CA THR A 89 10.28 4.11 -4.55
C THR A 89 10.00 2.91 -3.66
N TYR A 90 8.97 2.11 -3.95
CA TYR A 90 8.67 0.90 -3.19
C TYR A 90 9.79 -0.15 -3.29
N MET A 91 10.42 -0.27 -4.46
CA MET A 91 11.57 -1.14 -4.64
C MET A 91 12.73 -0.73 -3.73
N LEU A 92 13.09 0.56 -3.72
CA LEU A 92 14.15 1.11 -2.87
C LEU A 92 13.80 0.99 -1.38
N GLN A 93 12.55 1.26 -1.01
CA GLN A 93 12.04 1.10 0.35
C GLN A 93 12.27 -0.30 0.89
N TYR A 94 11.98 -1.31 0.08
CA TYR A 94 12.16 -2.70 0.50
C TYR A 94 13.63 -3.12 0.54
N ILE A 95 14.48 -2.60 -0.36
CA ILE A 95 15.94 -2.82 -0.32
C ILE A 95 16.52 -2.26 0.98
N ASP A 96 16.15 -1.03 1.33
CA ASP A 96 16.67 -0.32 2.49
C ASP A 96 16.23 -0.99 3.81
N LYS A 97 14.98 -1.49 3.88
CA LYS A 97 14.51 -2.32 5.00
C LYS A 97 15.34 -3.59 5.18
N GLN A 98 15.69 -4.26 4.08
CA GLN A 98 16.50 -5.48 4.13
C GLN A 98 17.98 -5.21 4.37
N ALA A 99 18.47 -3.98 4.18
CA ALA A 99 19.88 -3.63 4.35
C ALA A 99 20.40 -4.03 5.74
N LEU A 100 19.57 -3.93 6.79
CA LEU A 100 19.90 -4.41 8.14
C LEU A 100 20.14 -5.92 8.19
N SER A 101 19.22 -6.73 7.62
CA SER A 101 19.34 -8.18 7.60
C SER A 101 20.57 -8.66 6.83
N TYR A 102 20.93 -7.99 5.74
CA TYR A 102 22.15 -8.28 5.00
C TYR A 102 23.40 -7.82 5.74
N ALA A 103 23.39 -6.62 6.32
CA ALA A 103 24.50 -6.12 7.14
C ALA A 103 24.82 -7.06 8.31
N ALA A 104 23.80 -7.64 8.95
CA ALA A 104 23.95 -8.61 10.04
C ALA A 104 24.60 -9.94 9.61
N VAL A 105 24.53 -10.31 8.33
CA VAL A 105 25.22 -11.48 7.78
C VAL A 105 26.73 -11.21 7.59
N PHE A 106 27.12 -9.96 7.35
CA PHE A 106 28.53 -9.54 7.25
C PHE A 106 29.07 -9.13 8.63
N ASP A 107 29.86 -8.05 8.70
CA ASP A 107 30.67 -7.67 9.85
C ASP A 107 29.97 -6.72 10.83
N LEU A 108 28.63 -6.59 10.77
CA LEU A 108 27.88 -5.65 11.62
C LEU A 108 28.07 -5.95 13.11
N PHE A 109 27.96 -7.22 13.50
CA PHE A 109 28.12 -7.65 14.89
C PHE A 109 29.52 -7.35 15.41
N ASP A 110 30.54 -7.70 14.62
CA ASP A 110 31.95 -7.50 14.97
C ASP A 110 32.34 -6.02 15.01
N SER A 111 31.80 -5.21 14.11
CA SER A 111 32.13 -3.77 14.02
C SER A 111 31.50 -2.91 15.10
N THR A 112 30.38 -3.34 15.69
CA THR A 112 29.59 -2.54 16.64
C THR A 112 29.48 -3.17 18.03
N ASN A 113 30.07 -4.36 18.23
CA ASN A 113 29.95 -5.16 19.45
C ASN A 113 28.48 -5.34 19.90
N THR A 114 27.57 -5.45 18.93
CA THR A 114 26.13 -5.56 19.20
C THR A 114 25.78 -7.02 19.48
N THR A 115 24.93 -7.27 20.49
CA THR A 115 24.42 -8.63 20.78
C THR A 115 23.22 -8.96 19.89
N GLU A 116 22.93 -10.23 19.61
CA GLU A 116 21.73 -10.65 18.87
C GLU A 116 20.41 -10.17 19.54
N THR A 117 20.38 -10.09 20.87
CA THR A 117 19.24 -9.48 21.61
C THR A 117 19.07 -8.00 21.27
N GLN A 118 20.18 -7.26 21.15
CA GLN A 118 20.17 -5.86 20.75
C GLN A 118 19.76 -5.71 19.27
N TYR A 119 20.19 -6.63 18.40
CA TYR A 119 19.73 -6.68 17.01
C TYR A 119 18.20 -6.81 16.92
N SER A 120 17.60 -7.68 17.74
CA SER A 120 16.13 -7.79 17.84
C SER A 120 15.47 -6.48 18.27
N TRP A 121 16.12 -5.70 19.14
CA TRP A 121 15.62 -4.37 19.50
C TRP A 121 15.78 -3.35 18.36
N LEU A 122 16.85 -3.39 17.57
CA LEU A 122 17.03 -2.50 16.43
C LEU A 122 15.91 -2.67 15.39
N THR A 123 15.45 -3.90 15.18
CA THR A 123 14.32 -4.20 14.28
C THR A 123 13.01 -3.66 14.85
N SER A 124 12.79 -3.83 16.16
CA SER A 124 11.57 -3.37 16.84
C SER A 124 11.48 -1.83 16.93
N ILE A 125 12.60 -1.14 17.21
CA ILE A 125 12.67 0.32 17.32
C ILE A 125 12.25 1.02 16.03
N PHE A 126 12.57 0.44 14.88
CA PHE A 126 12.08 0.93 13.59
C PHE A 126 10.55 0.95 13.53
N TYR A 127 9.88 -0.13 13.95
CA TYR A 127 8.41 -0.20 13.94
C TYR A 127 7.75 0.65 15.03
N PHE A 128 8.42 0.92 16.15
CA PHE A 128 7.96 1.92 17.12
C PHE A 128 7.94 3.33 16.51
N GLY A 129 9.01 3.72 15.79
CA GLY A 129 9.05 4.99 15.06
C GLY A 129 7.99 5.04 13.95
N TYR A 130 7.82 3.95 13.21
CA TYR A 130 6.79 3.82 12.18
C TYR A 130 5.39 4.06 12.74
N LEU A 131 5.04 3.38 13.84
CA LEU A 131 3.73 3.49 14.48
C LEU A 131 3.47 4.91 15.02
N PHE A 132 4.49 5.53 15.63
CA PHE A 132 4.37 6.88 16.18
C PHE A 132 4.14 7.92 15.06
N ALA A 133 4.89 7.81 13.97
CA ALA A 133 4.86 8.79 12.89
C ALA A 133 3.70 8.63 11.93
N GLU A 134 3.02 7.48 11.90
CA GLU A 134 1.94 7.23 10.95
C GLU A 134 0.78 8.23 11.06
N TRP A 135 0.35 8.56 12.29
CA TRP A 135 -0.74 9.52 12.49
C TRP A 135 -0.33 10.95 12.07
N PRO A 136 0.81 11.51 12.55
CA PRO A 136 1.31 12.80 12.07
C PRO A 136 1.57 12.83 10.56
N ALA A 137 2.16 11.78 10.01
CA ALA A 137 2.50 11.68 8.60
C ALA A 137 1.25 11.66 7.72
N SER A 138 0.23 10.88 8.10
CA SER A 138 -1.04 10.82 7.38
C SER A 138 -1.77 12.17 7.39
N TYR A 139 -1.71 12.90 8.50
CA TYR A 139 -2.23 14.26 8.58
C TYR A 139 -1.46 15.22 7.64
N LEU A 140 -0.12 15.17 7.68
CA LEU A 140 0.73 16.00 6.83
C LEU A 140 0.50 15.75 5.33
N ALA A 141 0.31 14.49 4.94
CA ALA A 141 0.02 14.08 3.57
C ALA A 141 -1.28 14.66 3.01
N GLN A 142 -2.26 14.95 3.89
CA GLN A 142 -3.57 15.45 3.49
C GLN A 142 -3.60 16.98 3.39
N HIS A 143 -2.80 17.68 4.20
CA HIS A 143 -2.84 19.15 4.29
C HIS A 143 -1.77 19.86 3.45
N PHE A 144 -0.73 19.16 3.01
CA PHE A 144 0.38 19.75 2.27
C PHE A 144 0.52 19.16 0.86
N PRO A 145 1.25 19.83 -0.06
CA PRO A 145 1.47 19.33 -1.41
C PRO A 145 2.12 17.95 -1.40
N THR A 146 1.33 16.95 -1.77
CA THR A 146 1.64 15.52 -1.60
C THR A 146 3.00 15.12 -2.16
N GLY A 147 3.36 15.61 -3.35
CA GLY A 147 4.62 15.26 -4.02
C GLY A 147 5.86 15.84 -3.33
N THR A 148 5.81 17.10 -2.90
CA THR A 148 6.91 17.78 -2.18
C THR A 148 7.16 17.13 -0.82
N VAL A 149 6.09 16.82 -0.08
CA VAL A 149 6.22 16.19 1.25
C VAL A 149 6.85 14.81 1.10
N VAL A 150 6.37 13.97 0.20
CA VAL A 150 6.93 12.62 0.00
C VAL A 150 8.40 12.69 -0.40
N SER A 151 8.74 13.56 -1.35
CA SER A 151 10.12 13.69 -1.81
C SER A 151 11.04 14.19 -0.70
N GLY A 152 10.60 15.15 0.10
CA GLY A 152 11.35 15.64 1.27
C GLY A 152 11.57 14.55 2.32
N PHE A 153 10.53 13.77 2.63
CA PHE A 153 10.65 12.64 3.55
C PHE A 153 11.61 11.56 3.04
N ILE A 154 11.61 11.29 1.73
CA ILE A 154 12.53 10.31 1.13
C ILE A 154 13.99 10.78 1.19
N ILE A 155 14.23 12.08 0.96
CA ILE A 155 15.57 12.67 1.08
C ILE A 155 16.07 12.58 2.54
N VAL A 156 15.22 12.90 3.52
CA VAL A 156 15.57 12.79 4.95
C VAL A 156 15.80 11.33 5.35
N TRP A 157 14.92 10.42 4.93
CA TRP A 157 15.05 8.98 5.12
C TRP A 157 16.39 8.45 4.60
N ALA A 158 16.71 8.78 3.35
CA ALA A 158 17.97 8.38 2.72
C ALA A 158 19.20 8.96 3.44
N SER A 159 19.10 10.21 3.93
CA SER A 159 20.17 10.86 4.69
C SER A 159 20.43 10.16 6.03
N ILE A 160 19.37 9.76 6.74
CA ILE A 160 19.47 8.99 7.98
C ILE A 160 20.05 7.59 7.72
N LEU A 161 19.67 6.97 6.58
CA LEU A 161 20.22 5.67 6.18
C LEU A 161 21.74 5.76 5.94
N MET A 162 22.22 6.81 5.25
CA MET A 162 23.67 7.06 5.12
C MET A 162 24.34 7.35 6.47
N LEU A 163 23.69 8.12 7.35
CA LEU A 163 24.21 8.42 8.69
C LEU A 163 24.38 7.15 9.54
N THR A 164 23.55 6.13 9.32
CA THR A 164 23.65 4.84 10.02
C THR A 164 25.02 4.17 9.80
N ALA A 165 25.67 4.40 8.65
CA ALA A 165 27.01 3.88 8.39
C ALA A 165 28.11 4.53 9.26
N ALA A 166 27.87 5.74 9.77
CA ALA A 166 28.78 6.46 10.65
C ALA A 166 28.63 6.04 12.13
N CYS A 167 27.57 5.30 12.49
CA CYS A 167 27.35 4.86 13.86
C CYS A 167 28.36 3.77 14.27
N SER A 168 28.86 3.86 15.50
CA SER A 168 29.76 2.86 16.11
C SER A 168 29.20 2.26 17.40
N SER A 169 28.01 2.68 17.83
CA SER A 169 27.37 2.24 19.06
C SER A 169 25.93 1.81 18.83
N PHE A 170 25.44 0.90 19.68
CA PHE A 170 24.04 0.47 19.68
C PHE A 170 23.07 1.65 19.81
N ALA A 171 23.38 2.62 20.69
CA ALA A 171 22.55 3.81 20.90
C ALA A 171 22.45 4.65 19.62
N GLY A 172 23.55 4.85 18.89
CA GLY A 172 23.54 5.56 17.61
C GLY A 172 22.68 4.84 16.56
N LEU A 173 22.85 3.52 16.44
CA LEU A 173 22.02 2.70 15.54
C LEU A 173 20.54 2.75 15.91
N ALA A 174 20.21 2.69 17.20
CA ALA A 174 18.83 2.76 17.69
C ALA A 174 18.16 4.10 17.35
N VAL A 175 18.84 5.22 17.57
CA VAL A 175 18.33 6.56 17.25
C VAL A 175 18.11 6.71 15.74
N CYS A 176 19.09 6.31 14.93
CA CYS A 176 18.94 6.32 13.47
C CYS A 176 17.75 5.47 13.03
N ARG A 177 17.55 4.28 13.63
CA ARG A 177 16.42 3.39 13.28
C ARG A 177 15.06 3.95 13.65
N PHE A 178 14.95 4.61 14.79
CA PHE A 178 13.69 5.25 15.20
C PHE A 178 13.27 6.32 14.18
N TRP A 179 14.18 7.24 13.85
CA TRP A 179 13.91 8.30 12.88
C TRP A 179 13.69 7.76 11.46
N LEU A 180 14.39 6.69 11.09
CA LEU A 180 14.18 6.01 9.82
C LEU A 180 12.76 5.46 9.71
N GLY A 181 12.27 4.81 10.77
CA GLY A 181 10.87 4.37 10.88
C GLY A 181 9.88 5.54 10.76
N CYS A 182 10.17 6.66 11.42
CA CYS A 182 9.33 7.85 11.36
C CYS A 182 9.19 8.42 9.94
N CYS A 183 10.29 8.48 9.18
CA CYS A 183 10.27 9.02 7.82
C CYS A 183 9.61 8.05 6.82
N GLU A 184 9.75 6.74 7.02
CA GLU A 184 9.21 5.74 6.10
C GLU A 184 7.67 5.58 6.22
N ALA A 185 7.09 5.92 7.37
CA ALA A 185 5.65 5.76 7.65
C ALA A 185 4.73 6.51 6.67
N LEU A 186 5.20 7.63 6.11
CA LEU A 186 4.43 8.48 5.20
C LEU A 186 4.17 7.83 3.83
N ILE A 187 5.09 7.00 3.34
CA ILE A 187 5.16 6.65 1.91
C ILE A 187 3.90 5.90 1.46
N THR A 188 3.53 4.85 2.19
CA THR A 188 2.41 3.98 1.86
C THR A 188 1.05 4.67 1.80
N PRO A 189 0.58 5.38 2.84
CA PRO A 189 -0.71 6.07 2.79
C PRO A 189 -0.73 7.16 1.71
N THR A 190 0.40 7.86 1.54
CA THR A 190 0.48 8.96 0.59
C THR A 190 0.41 8.48 -0.86
N PHE A 191 1.04 7.35 -1.18
CA PHE A 191 0.94 6.74 -2.50
C PHE A 191 -0.49 6.27 -2.81
N MET A 192 -1.21 5.78 -1.80
CA MET A 192 -2.63 5.45 -1.96
C MET A 192 -3.49 6.69 -2.22
N LEU A 193 -3.18 7.84 -1.59
CA LEU A 193 -3.85 9.10 -1.89
C LEU A 193 -3.58 9.54 -3.34
N ILE A 194 -2.33 9.50 -3.80
CA ILE A 194 -1.98 9.82 -5.19
C ILE A 194 -2.74 8.90 -6.16
N VAL A 195 -2.74 7.59 -5.90
CA VAL A 195 -3.48 6.63 -6.74
C VAL A 195 -4.99 6.91 -6.70
N GLY A 196 -5.52 7.29 -5.54
CA GLY A 196 -6.91 7.70 -5.36
C GLY A 196 -7.30 8.93 -6.18
N GLN A 197 -6.39 9.89 -6.35
CA GLN A 197 -6.59 11.12 -7.11
C GLN A 197 -6.56 10.90 -8.63
N PHE A 198 -5.61 10.11 -9.13
CA PHE A 198 -5.36 9.98 -10.57
C PHE A 198 -6.10 8.81 -11.25
N TYR A 199 -6.56 7.82 -10.49
CA TYR A 199 -7.19 6.60 -11.02
C TYR A 199 -8.62 6.41 -10.56
N THR A 200 -9.42 5.73 -11.39
CA THR A 200 -10.81 5.42 -11.02
C THR A 200 -10.91 4.29 -10.01
N ARG A 201 -12.00 4.19 -9.23
CA ARG A 201 -12.21 3.12 -8.22
C ARG A 201 -11.99 1.70 -8.76
N LYS A 202 -12.32 1.47 -10.04
CA LYS A 202 -12.11 0.18 -10.72
C LYS A 202 -10.63 -0.09 -11.03
N GLU A 203 -9.83 0.96 -11.21
CA GLU A 203 -8.42 0.88 -11.60
C GLU A 203 -7.45 0.88 -10.40
N GLN A 204 -7.84 1.50 -9.27
CA GLN A 204 -7.01 1.64 -8.07
C GLN A 204 -6.44 0.30 -7.55
N PRO A 205 -7.20 -0.81 -7.43
CA PRO A 205 -6.66 -2.07 -6.91
C PRO A 205 -5.55 -2.67 -7.79
N ALA A 206 -5.68 -2.54 -9.11
CA ALA A 206 -4.68 -3.06 -10.04
C ALA A 206 -3.36 -2.28 -9.97
N ARG A 207 -3.43 -0.96 -9.79
CA ARG A 207 -2.24 -0.10 -9.63
C ARG A 207 -1.61 -0.26 -8.25
N ALA A 208 -2.44 -0.38 -7.21
CA ALA A 208 -2.00 -0.75 -5.87
C ALA A 208 -1.20 -2.06 -5.88
N GLY A 209 -1.78 -3.13 -6.46
CA GLY A 209 -1.10 -4.41 -6.59
C GLY A 209 0.20 -4.33 -7.39
N ALA A 210 0.22 -3.52 -8.46
CA ALA A 210 1.41 -3.38 -9.31
C ALA A 210 2.62 -2.80 -8.55
N PHE A 211 2.47 -1.71 -7.79
CA PHE A 211 3.60 -1.18 -7.03
C PHE A 211 3.95 -2.04 -5.81
N TYR A 212 2.99 -2.71 -5.18
CA TYR A 212 3.28 -3.65 -4.09
C TYR A 212 4.10 -4.85 -4.57
N CYS A 213 3.92 -5.31 -5.81
CA CYS A 213 4.74 -6.37 -6.40
C CYS A 213 6.23 -5.99 -6.46
N PHE A 214 6.56 -4.70 -6.54
CA PHE A 214 7.95 -4.24 -6.56
C PHE A 214 8.68 -4.45 -5.23
N ASN A 215 7.99 -4.76 -4.12
CA ASN A 215 8.66 -5.26 -2.91
C ASN A 215 9.42 -6.56 -3.20
N GLY A 216 8.79 -7.52 -3.89
CA GLY A 216 9.45 -8.77 -4.27
C GLY A 216 10.63 -8.54 -5.22
N VAL A 217 10.47 -7.62 -6.17
CA VAL A 217 11.56 -7.21 -7.09
C VAL A 217 12.70 -6.58 -6.31
N GLY A 218 12.41 -5.68 -5.36
CA GLY A 218 13.38 -5.08 -4.45
C GLY A 218 14.13 -6.13 -3.65
N SER A 219 13.47 -7.22 -3.24
CA SER A 219 14.16 -8.33 -2.58
C SER A 219 15.24 -8.98 -3.44
N ALA A 220 14.94 -9.20 -4.72
CA ALA A 220 15.85 -9.85 -5.65
C ALA A 220 17.00 -8.91 -6.05
N VAL A 221 16.66 -7.66 -6.40
CA VAL A 221 17.63 -6.62 -6.76
C VAL A 221 18.55 -6.29 -5.58
N GLY A 222 18.00 -6.15 -4.37
CA GLY A 222 18.78 -5.95 -3.16
C GLY A 222 19.78 -7.08 -2.91
N GLY A 223 19.35 -8.34 -3.06
CA GLY A 223 20.25 -9.49 -2.96
C GLY A 223 21.41 -9.45 -3.96
N ILE A 224 21.14 -9.05 -5.22
CA ILE A 224 22.19 -8.89 -6.24
C ILE A 224 23.14 -7.74 -5.90
N LEU A 225 22.60 -6.59 -5.49
CA LEU A 225 23.39 -5.42 -5.10
C LEU A 225 24.32 -5.74 -3.92
N PHE A 226 23.80 -6.38 -2.88
CA PHE A 226 24.61 -6.75 -1.71
C PHE A 226 25.62 -7.85 -2.02
N PHE A 227 25.33 -8.75 -2.97
CA PHE A 227 26.30 -9.72 -3.44
C PHE A 227 27.46 -9.04 -4.17
N ALA A 228 27.18 -8.02 -4.98
CA ALA A 228 28.22 -7.24 -5.67
C ALA A 228 29.08 -6.46 -4.66
N VAL A 229 28.46 -5.78 -3.69
CA VAL A 229 29.19 -5.01 -2.66
C VAL A 229 30.03 -5.92 -1.76
N GLY A 230 29.55 -7.13 -1.45
CA GLY A 230 30.28 -8.09 -0.62
C GLY A 230 31.55 -8.67 -1.26
N GLN A 231 31.81 -8.44 -2.55
CA GLN A 231 33.05 -8.89 -3.21
C GLN A 231 34.23 -7.94 -2.97
N GLU A 232 33.96 -6.71 -2.50
CA GLU A 232 34.97 -5.72 -2.19
C GLU A 232 35.70 -6.04 -0.88
N ASN A 233 37.02 -6.09 -0.91
CA ASN A 233 37.87 -6.51 0.22
C ASN A 233 38.53 -5.33 0.99
N GLY A 234 38.18 -4.08 0.66
CA GLY A 234 38.87 -2.89 1.18
C GLY A 234 38.11 -2.03 2.19
N PHE A 235 36.78 -2.18 2.29
CA PHE A 235 35.92 -1.34 3.14
C PHE A 235 34.93 -2.20 3.93
N PRO A 236 34.57 -1.85 5.18
CA PRO A 236 33.59 -2.61 5.95
C PRO A 236 32.28 -2.76 5.17
N VAL A 237 31.95 -3.99 4.79
CA VAL A 237 30.88 -4.30 3.81
C VAL A 237 29.54 -3.75 4.29
N TRP A 238 29.25 -3.86 5.59
CA TRP A 238 28.01 -3.35 6.18
C TRP A 238 27.84 -1.83 6.05
N ARG A 239 28.94 -1.06 6.13
CA ARG A 239 28.90 0.40 5.93
C ARG A 239 28.68 0.74 4.46
N ALA A 240 29.31 0.00 3.55
CA ALA A 240 29.12 0.18 2.11
C ALA A 240 27.66 -0.09 1.71
N ILE A 241 27.03 -1.12 2.29
CA ILE A 241 25.61 -1.43 2.10
C ILE A 241 24.74 -0.21 2.43
N PHE A 242 24.88 0.37 3.63
CA PHE A 242 24.08 1.53 4.04
C PHE A 242 24.36 2.80 3.23
N LEU A 243 25.62 3.05 2.86
CA LEU A 243 26.00 4.21 2.03
C LEU A 243 25.49 4.08 0.60
N LEU A 244 25.57 2.90 -0.01
CA LEU A 244 25.09 2.68 -1.37
C LEU A 244 23.56 2.78 -1.44
N CYS A 245 22.87 2.08 -0.54
CA CYS A 245 21.42 2.15 -0.41
C CYS A 245 20.94 3.59 -0.20
N GLY A 246 21.49 4.26 0.84
CA GLY A 246 21.13 5.64 1.15
C GLY A 246 21.48 6.60 0.01
N GLY A 247 22.62 6.45 -0.65
CA GLY A 247 23.01 7.29 -1.78
C GLY A 247 22.09 7.15 -2.99
N VAL A 248 21.73 5.93 -3.36
CA VAL A 248 20.78 5.68 -4.47
C VAL A 248 19.39 6.24 -4.14
N THR A 249 18.89 5.99 -2.93
CA THR A 249 17.59 6.52 -2.47
C THR A 249 17.61 8.04 -2.37
N PHE A 250 18.73 8.65 -1.97
CA PHE A 250 18.89 10.10 -1.91
C PHE A 250 18.80 10.74 -3.30
N CYS A 251 19.52 10.20 -4.28
CA CYS A 251 19.41 10.61 -5.68
C CYS A 251 17.99 10.43 -6.22
N TRP A 252 17.34 9.30 -5.90
CA TRP A 252 15.96 9.04 -6.30
C TRP A 252 14.97 10.04 -5.68
N GLY A 253 15.20 10.48 -4.43
CA GLY A 253 14.42 11.54 -3.79
C GLY A 253 14.41 12.85 -4.58
N PHE A 254 15.53 13.25 -5.18
CA PHE A 254 15.58 14.42 -6.08
C PHE A 254 14.84 14.20 -7.40
N VAL A 255 14.90 12.98 -7.94
CA VAL A 255 14.11 12.60 -9.13
C VAL A 255 12.62 12.73 -8.82
N LEU A 256 12.16 12.24 -7.67
CA LEU A 256 10.77 12.40 -7.24
C LEU A 256 10.41 13.87 -7.05
N LEU A 257 11.29 14.68 -6.46
CA LEU A 257 11.03 16.10 -6.24
C LEU A 257 10.77 16.86 -7.56
N TYR A 258 11.43 16.45 -8.64
CA TYR A 258 11.25 17.08 -9.95
C TYR A 258 10.08 16.49 -10.77
N PHE A 259 9.90 15.16 -10.75
CA PHE A 259 8.96 14.47 -11.63
C PHE A 259 7.60 14.14 -11.00
N LEU A 260 7.50 14.06 -9.67
CA LEU A 260 6.26 13.71 -8.98
C LEU A 260 5.31 14.93 -8.92
N PRO A 261 4.14 14.90 -9.57
CA PRO A 261 3.20 16.01 -9.53
C PRO A 261 2.52 16.11 -8.15
N ASN A 262 2.34 17.34 -7.66
CA ASN A 262 1.69 17.60 -6.37
C ASN A 262 0.16 17.40 -6.41
N ASN A 263 -0.45 17.78 -7.54
CA ASN A 263 -1.87 17.70 -7.83
C ASN A 263 -2.07 17.54 -9.34
N ILE A 264 -3.24 17.02 -9.76
CA ILE A 264 -3.65 16.93 -11.18
C ILE A 264 -3.47 18.29 -11.88
N MET A 265 -3.81 19.38 -11.19
CA MET A 265 -3.74 20.76 -11.67
C MET A 265 -2.31 21.23 -11.96
N THR A 266 -1.40 20.91 -11.03
CA THR A 266 0.02 21.31 -11.08
C THR A 266 0.88 20.41 -11.95
N ALA A 267 0.30 19.35 -12.54
CA ALA A 267 1.05 18.43 -13.37
C ALA A 267 1.55 19.14 -14.65
N LYS A 268 2.87 19.36 -14.74
CA LYS A 268 3.51 20.16 -15.80
C LYS A 268 3.41 19.52 -17.20
N ASN A 269 3.26 18.20 -17.26
CA ASN A 269 3.38 17.44 -18.51
C ASN A 269 2.05 17.10 -19.18
N PHE A 270 0.93 17.69 -18.73
CA PHE A 270 -0.41 17.45 -19.27
C PHE A 270 -1.01 18.71 -19.90
N THR A 271 -1.72 18.54 -21.01
CA THR A 271 -2.48 19.62 -21.65
C THR A 271 -3.70 20.01 -20.80
N THR A 272 -4.25 21.21 -21.04
CA THR A 272 -5.45 21.69 -20.32
C THR A 272 -6.64 20.72 -20.49
N GLU A 273 -6.80 20.14 -21.67
CA GLU A 273 -7.82 19.14 -21.98
C GLU A 273 -7.59 17.81 -21.24
N GLU A 274 -6.35 17.30 -21.22
CA GLU A 274 -6.01 16.10 -20.45
C GLU A 274 -6.28 16.28 -18.95
N LYS A 275 -6.01 17.48 -18.41
CA LYS A 275 -6.33 17.83 -17.01
C LYS A 275 -7.83 17.86 -16.77
N ALA A 276 -8.62 18.47 -17.67
CA ALA A 276 -10.08 18.49 -17.56
C ALA A 276 -10.66 17.07 -17.55
N ILE A 277 -10.14 16.16 -18.40
CA ILE A 277 -10.53 14.74 -18.40
C ILE A 277 -10.18 14.07 -17.06
N LEU A 278 -8.98 14.30 -16.52
CA LEU A 278 -8.57 13.71 -15.24
C LEU A 278 -9.42 14.21 -14.06
N ILE A 279 -9.75 15.50 -14.05
CA ILE A 279 -10.65 16.09 -13.05
C ILE A 279 -12.04 15.45 -13.14
N ALA A 280 -12.61 15.37 -14.35
CA ALA A 280 -13.93 14.78 -14.56
C ALA A 280 -13.97 13.29 -14.16
N ARG A 281 -12.89 12.53 -14.43
CA ARG A 281 -12.74 11.14 -13.98
C ARG A 281 -12.60 11.03 -12.46
N SER A 282 -11.91 11.96 -11.82
CA SER A 282 -11.81 12.04 -10.36
C SER A 282 -13.16 12.36 -9.73
N GLN A 283 -13.94 13.28 -10.31
CA GLN A 283 -15.30 13.59 -9.87
C GLN A 283 -16.25 12.38 -10.02
N GLN A 284 -16.11 11.59 -11.09
CA GLN A 284 -16.84 10.32 -11.26
C GLN A 284 -16.52 9.28 -10.18
N ASN A 285 -15.35 9.35 -9.53
CA ASN A 285 -15.07 8.47 -8.40
C ASN A 285 -15.99 8.74 -7.21
N GLN A 286 -16.73 9.85 -7.22
CA GLN A 286 -17.58 10.33 -6.13
C GLN A 286 -16.91 9.96 -4.81
N THR A 287 -15.61 10.27 -4.66
CA THR A 287 -14.76 9.74 -3.57
C THR A 287 -15.48 10.03 -2.28
N GLY A 288 -16.15 8.98 -1.78
CA GLY A 288 -17.43 9.14 -1.12
C GLY A 288 -17.27 10.06 0.06
N ILE A 289 -17.99 11.19 0.02
CA ILE A 289 -18.23 12.12 1.11
C ILE A 289 -17.01 12.15 2.04
N TYR A 290 -16.06 13.04 1.76
CA TYR A 290 -15.09 13.42 2.77
C TYR A 290 -15.89 14.00 3.94
N ASN A 291 -16.33 13.12 4.84
CA ASN A 291 -17.11 13.51 5.98
C ASN A 291 -16.08 13.99 6.98
N SER A 292 -15.81 15.29 6.96
CA SER A 292 -14.87 15.94 7.89
C SER A 292 -15.27 15.66 9.36
N LYS A 293 -16.52 15.24 9.59
CA LYS A 293 -17.05 14.87 10.89
C LYS A 293 -16.86 13.38 11.16
N ILE A 294 -15.93 13.07 12.07
CA ILE A 294 -15.76 11.74 12.67
C ILE A 294 -17.04 11.36 13.43
N LYS A 295 -17.77 10.35 12.95
CA LYS A 295 -18.96 9.82 13.62
C LYS A 295 -18.55 8.82 14.69
N MET A 296 -18.63 9.20 15.97
CA MET A 296 -18.28 8.32 17.09
C MET A 296 -19.13 7.04 17.17
N SER A 297 -20.36 7.06 16.65
CA SER A 297 -21.20 5.86 16.51
C SER A 297 -20.54 4.82 15.59
N GLN A 298 -19.99 5.25 14.44
CA GLN A 298 -19.29 4.38 13.50
C GLN A 298 -17.96 3.87 14.07
N VAL A 299 -17.26 4.69 14.87
CA VAL A 299 -16.04 4.25 15.59
C VAL A 299 -16.38 3.12 16.56
N ARG A 300 -17.41 3.30 17.40
CA ARG A 300 -17.86 2.27 18.34
C ARG A 300 -18.32 1.00 17.60
N GLU A 301 -18.99 1.16 16.47
CA GLU A 301 -19.39 0.03 15.62
C GLU A 301 -18.18 -0.73 15.06
N ALA A 302 -17.14 -0.03 14.58
CA ALA A 302 -15.90 -0.64 14.10
C ALA A 302 -15.20 -1.47 15.21
N LEU A 303 -15.12 -0.91 16.42
CA LEU A 303 -14.46 -1.55 17.56
C LEU A 303 -15.23 -2.75 18.13
N LEU A 304 -16.55 -2.81 17.92
CA LEU A 304 -17.38 -3.93 18.35
C LEU A 304 -17.54 -5.01 17.27
N ASP A 305 -17.13 -4.74 16.03
CA ASP A 305 -17.30 -5.67 14.92
C ASP A 305 -16.30 -6.84 15.02
N PRO A 306 -16.77 -8.10 15.17
CA PRO A 306 -15.88 -9.26 15.21
C PRO A 306 -15.05 -9.44 13.92
N GLN A 307 -15.51 -8.93 12.78
CA GLN A 307 -14.75 -8.97 11.53
C GLN A 307 -13.43 -8.19 11.65
N VAL A 308 -13.45 -7.02 12.31
CA VAL A 308 -12.26 -6.18 12.51
C VAL A 308 -11.26 -6.89 13.42
N TRP A 309 -11.73 -7.53 14.49
CA TRP A 309 -10.86 -8.30 15.39
C TRP A 309 -10.29 -9.56 14.77
N ILE A 310 -11.05 -10.29 13.96
CA ILE A 310 -10.51 -11.45 13.22
C ILE A 310 -9.42 -10.99 12.26
N LEU A 311 -9.63 -9.87 11.55
CA LEU A 311 -8.61 -9.28 10.68
C LEU A 311 -7.39 -8.77 11.46
N PHE A 312 -7.61 -8.16 12.63
CA PHE A 312 -6.55 -7.73 13.55
C PHE A 312 -5.66 -8.92 13.93
N PHE A 313 -6.23 -10.00 14.46
CA PHE A 313 -5.46 -11.18 14.84
C PHE A 313 -4.82 -11.87 13.63
N PHE A 314 -5.49 -11.88 12.47
CA PHE A 314 -4.93 -12.46 11.25
C PHE A 314 -3.67 -11.71 10.80
N VAL A 315 -3.72 -10.37 10.76
CA VAL A 315 -2.58 -9.53 10.38
C VAL A 315 -1.49 -9.56 11.45
N LEU A 316 -1.86 -9.55 12.73
CA LEU A 316 -0.91 -9.69 13.84
C LEU A 316 -0.08 -10.97 13.68
N LEU A 317 -0.71 -12.13 13.53
CA LEU A 317 0.01 -13.39 13.33
C LEU A 317 0.87 -13.39 12.06
N ASN A 318 0.41 -12.72 11.00
CA ASN A 318 1.20 -12.60 9.77
C ASN A 318 2.47 -11.79 10.00
N GLU A 319 2.37 -10.67 10.69
CA GLU A 319 3.50 -9.77 10.92
C GLU A 319 4.43 -10.27 12.02
N VAL A 320 3.92 -11.06 12.99
CA VAL A 320 4.79 -11.82 13.89
C VAL A 320 5.64 -12.81 13.10
N TYR A 321 5.05 -13.52 12.13
CA TYR A 321 5.80 -14.38 11.21
C TYR A 321 6.79 -13.56 10.39
N ASN A 322 6.34 -12.46 9.78
CA ASN A 322 7.15 -11.59 8.92
C ASN A 322 8.36 -11.03 9.65
N GLY A 323 8.15 -10.36 10.80
CA GLY A 323 9.19 -9.69 11.57
C GLY A 323 10.30 -10.66 12.00
N GLY A 324 9.95 -11.90 12.32
CA GLY A 324 10.94 -12.95 12.57
C GLY A 324 11.68 -13.39 11.30
N PHE A 325 10.92 -13.83 10.29
CA PHE A 325 11.47 -14.40 9.06
C PHE A 325 12.30 -13.40 8.24
N ALA A 326 11.87 -12.15 8.11
CA ALA A 326 12.56 -11.13 7.30
C ALA A 326 13.86 -10.64 7.95
N ASN A 327 13.91 -10.55 9.28
CA ASN A 327 15.09 -10.04 10.00
C ASN A 327 16.13 -11.12 10.28
N PHE A 328 15.70 -12.35 10.57
CA PHE A 328 16.59 -13.47 10.90
C PHE A 328 16.79 -14.48 9.76
N GLY A 329 15.98 -14.42 8.70
CA GLY A 329 16.03 -15.35 7.58
C GLY A 329 17.40 -15.44 6.91
N LYS A 330 18.10 -14.31 6.79
CA LYS A 330 19.45 -14.29 6.21
C LYS A 330 20.51 -14.90 7.15
N LEU A 331 20.37 -14.71 8.47
CA LEU A 331 21.23 -15.36 9.46
C LEU A 331 21.01 -16.88 9.47
N MET A 332 19.76 -17.33 9.32
CA MET A 332 19.45 -18.76 9.15
C MET A 332 20.18 -19.35 7.94
N ILE A 333 20.12 -18.69 6.78
CA ILE A 333 20.84 -19.13 5.57
C ILE A 333 22.37 -19.09 5.78
N LYS A 334 22.90 -18.16 6.57
CA LYS A 334 24.35 -18.06 6.85
C LYS A 334 24.91 -19.35 7.43
N SER A 335 24.14 -19.97 8.33
CA SER A 335 24.53 -21.26 8.91
C SER A 335 24.56 -22.39 7.89
N LEU A 336 23.59 -22.42 6.96
CA LEU A 336 23.54 -23.41 5.86
C LEU A 336 24.67 -23.21 4.84
N ALA A 337 25.10 -21.96 4.64
CA ALA A 337 26.18 -21.61 3.71
C ALA A 337 27.59 -21.90 4.27
N GLY A 338 27.69 -22.44 5.50
CA GLY A 338 28.97 -22.71 6.16
C GLY A 338 29.68 -21.46 6.68
N GLY A 339 28.93 -20.38 6.95
CA GLY A 339 29.46 -19.12 7.47
C GLY A 339 29.91 -18.11 6.42
N ASP A 340 29.94 -18.47 5.14
CA ASP A 340 30.34 -17.58 4.04
C ASP A 340 29.22 -16.58 3.69
N ALA A 341 29.44 -15.30 3.98
CA ALA A 341 28.48 -14.22 3.78
C ALA A 341 28.14 -13.98 2.30
N LEU A 342 29.09 -14.22 1.38
CA LEU A 342 28.86 -14.07 -0.06
C LEU A 342 27.91 -15.15 -0.58
N ARG A 343 28.16 -16.41 -0.21
CA ARG A 343 27.27 -17.53 -0.55
C ARG A 343 25.89 -17.37 0.08
N THR A 344 25.83 -16.87 1.31
CA THR A 344 24.56 -16.56 2.00
C THR A 344 23.72 -15.57 1.21
N THR A 345 24.36 -14.50 0.74
CA THR A 345 23.70 -13.45 -0.03
C THR A 345 23.22 -13.99 -1.38
N ALA A 346 24.03 -14.82 -2.06
CA ALA A 346 23.66 -15.48 -3.31
C ALA A 346 22.46 -16.43 -3.15
N TYR A 347 22.44 -17.25 -2.08
CA TYR A 347 21.29 -18.08 -1.73
C TYR A 347 20.06 -17.27 -1.32
N GLY A 348 20.23 -16.00 -0.98
CA GLY A 348 19.14 -15.08 -0.72
C GLY A 348 18.42 -14.55 -1.98
N ILE A 349 19.02 -14.63 -3.17
CA ILE A 349 18.46 -14.04 -4.40
C ILE A 349 17.17 -14.76 -4.86
N PRO A 350 17.13 -16.11 -4.94
CA PRO A 350 15.93 -16.81 -5.40
C PRO A 350 14.70 -16.54 -4.54
N SER A 351 14.85 -16.23 -3.25
CA SER A 351 13.71 -15.94 -2.38
C SER A 351 12.89 -14.74 -2.87
N GLY A 352 13.55 -13.74 -3.48
CA GLY A 352 12.86 -12.61 -4.09
C GLY A 352 12.00 -13.02 -5.29
N CYS A 353 12.50 -13.91 -6.16
CA CYS A 353 11.74 -14.43 -7.30
C CYS A 353 10.49 -15.22 -6.84
N PHE A 354 10.64 -16.07 -5.82
CA PHE A 354 9.51 -16.78 -5.21
C PHE A 354 8.49 -15.82 -4.60
N GLN A 355 8.95 -14.76 -3.92
CA GLN A 355 8.07 -13.73 -3.38
C GLN A 355 7.26 -13.03 -4.47
N VAL A 356 7.90 -12.63 -5.58
CA VAL A 356 7.20 -12.04 -6.75
C VAL A 356 6.15 -13.01 -7.29
N PHE A 357 6.52 -14.29 -7.44
CA PHE A 357 5.59 -15.31 -7.92
C PHE A 357 4.35 -15.44 -7.02
N PHE A 358 4.52 -15.52 -5.71
CA PHE A 358 3.39 -15.65 -4.78
C PHE A 358 2.53 -14.38 -4.71
N VAL A 359 3.17 -13.19 -4.65
CA VAL A 359 2.47 -11.90 -4.57
C VAL A 359 1.71 -11.59 -5.85
N PHE A 360 2.18 -12.05 -7.01
CA PHE A 360 1.43 -11.89 -8.26
C PHE A 360 0.28 -12.90 -8.38
N THR A 361 0.56 -14.18 -8.10
CA THR A 361 -0.43 -15.25 -8.32
C THR A 361 -1.60 -15.21 -7.34
N GLY A 362 -1.38 -14.82 -6.08
CA GLY A 362 -2.44 -14.78 -5.05
C GLY A 362 -3.59 -13.82 -5.38
N PRO A 363 -3.33 -12.50 -5.49
CA PRO A 363 -4.32 -11.50 -5.88
C PRO A 363 -4.91 -11.74 -7.28
N TRP A 364 -4.10 -12.23 -8.24
CA TRP A 364 -4.61 -12.58 -9.58
C TRP A 364 -5.66 -13.69 -9.51
N LEU A 365 -5.39 -14.77 -8.78
CA LEU A 365 -6.33 -15.87 -8.59
C LEU A 365 -7.59 -15.42 -7.84
N ALA A 366 -7.43 -14.55 -6.84
CA ALA A 366 -8.53 -13.95 -6.08
C ALA A 366 -9.38 -12.96 -6.88
N SER A 367 -8.85 -12.43 -7.98
CA SER A 367 -9.58 -11.54 -8.88
C SER A 367 -10.32 -12.30 -9.98
N LYS A 368 -9.85 -13.49 -10.35
CA LYS A 368 -10.45 -14.32 -11.40
C LYS A 368 -11.71 -15.06 -10.95
N PHE A 369 -11.78 -15.40 -9.66
CA PHE A 369 -12.86 -16.20 -9.09
C PHE A 369 -13.61 -15.40 -8.03
N GLU A 370 -14.94 -15.38 -8.10
CA GLU A 370 -15.77 -14.72 -7.11
C GLU A 370 -15.83 -15.52 -5.80
N ASN A 371 -15.80 -14.81 -4.66
CA ASN A 371 -16.06 -15.37 -3.32
C ASN A 371 -15.11 -16.51 -2.86
N ILE A 372 -13.91 -16.57 -3.43
CA ILE A 372 -12.87 -17.55 -3.09
C ILE A 372 -11.74 -16.94 -2.24
N ARG A 373 -11.81 -15.65 -1.88
CA ARG A 373 -10.65 -14.89 -1.38
C ARG A 373 -10.09 -15.49 -0.09
N THR A 374 -10.95 -15.87 0.86
CA THR A 374 -10.55 -16.55 2.11
C THR A 374 -9.96 -17.93 1.89
N TYR A 375 -10.39 -18.68 0.88
CA TYR A 375 -9.78 -19.97 0.54
C TYR A 375 -8.39 -19.80 -0.04
N ILE A 376 -8.17 -18.78 -0.87
CA ILE A 376 -6.85 -18.46 -1.40
C ILE A 376 -5.92 -18.02 -0.27
N MET A 377 -6.41 -17.20 0.66
CA MET A 377 -5.65 -16.84 1.87
C MET A 377 -5.19 -18.08 2.64
N ALA A 378 -6.07 -19.06 2.86
CA ALA A 378 -5.71 -20.32 3.53
C ALA A 378 -4.75 -21.17 2.68
N LEU A 379 -4.97 -21.27 1.37
CA LEU A 379 -4.16 -22.05 0.45
C LEU A 379 -2.70 -21.57 0.41
N TYR A 380 -2.47 -20.24 0.37
CA TYR A 380 -1.13 -19.66 0.35
C TYR A 380 -0.41 -19.71 1.70
N LEU A 381 -1.10 -20.08 2.79
CA LEU A 381 -0.47 -20.35 4.08
C LEU A 381 0.07 -21.80 4.16
N LEU A 382 -0.48 -22.75 3.40
CA LEU A 382 -0.05 -24.14 3.44
C LEU A 382 1.43 -24.33 3.02
N PRO A 383 1.94 -23.71 1.95
CA PRO A 383 3.36 -23.80 1.61
C PRO A 383 4.26 -23.17 2.68
N SER A 384 3.83 -22.09 3.34
CA SER A 384 4.56 -21.50 4.47
C SER A 384 4.63 -22.43 5.66
N ILE A 385 3.52 -23.07 6.03
CA ILE A 385 3.45 -24.08 7.10
C ILE A 385 4.35 -25.27 6.77
N ALA A 386 4.26 -25.79 5.53
CA ALA A 386 5.08 -26.89 5.07
C ALA A 386 6.57 -26.53 5.08
N GLY A 387 6.93 -25.33 4.61
CA GLY A 387 8.30 -24.82 4.63
C GLY A 387 8.85 -24.70 6.04
N ALA A 388 8.09 -24.13 6.98
CA ALA A 388 8.49 -24.03 8.38
C ALA A 388 8.66 -25.42 9.03
N ALA A 389 7.74 -26.35 8.77
CA ALA A 389 7.81 -27.71 9.31
C ALA A 389 9.01 -28.50 8.75
N LEU A 390 9.26 -28.38 7.44
CA LEU A 390 10.43 -28.99 6.79
C LEU A 390 11.72 -28.38 7.34
N TYR A 391 11.80 -27.05 7.48
CA TYR A 391 12.97 -26.40 8.05
C TYR A 391 13.25 -26.87 9.49
N TRP A 392 12.21 -27.08 10.29
CA TRP A 392 12.36 -27.55 11.66
C TRP A 392 12.77 -29.02 11.78
N LYS A 393 12.29 -29.91 10.89
CA LYS A 393 12.45 -31.36 11.04
C LYS A 393 13.53 -31.98 10.15
N VAL A 394 13.90 -31.35 9.05
CA VAL A 394 14.90 -31.88 8.13
C VAL A 394 16.29 -31.72 8.75
N ASP A 395 17.10 -32.78 8.63
CA ASP A 395 18.47 -32.76 9.11
C ASP A 395 19.30 -31.71 8.34
N HIS A 396 20.13 -30.97 9.07
CA HIS A 396 20.90 -29.83 8.57
C HIS A 396 22.03 -30.22 7.62
N SER A 397 22.29 -31.52 7.50
CA SER A 397 23.09 -32.14 6.44
C SER A 397 22.52 -31.91 5.03
N HIS A 398 21.19 -31.74 4.88
CA HIS A 398 20.52 -31.59 3.59
C HIS A 398 20.30 -30.11 3.21
N ALA A 399 21.39 -29.34 3.09
CA ALA A 399 21.35 -27.90 2.83
C ALA A 399 20.44 -27.48 1.65
N LYS A 400 20.39 -28.27 0.57
CA LYS A 400 19.54 -27.98 -0.60
C LYS A 400 18.04 -28.05 -0.27
N GLY A 401 17.61 -29.02 0.54
CA GLY A 401 16.21 -29.18 0.94
C GLY A 401 15.75 -28.07 1.88
N LEU A 402 16.63 -27.63 2.77
CA LEU A 402 16.36 -26.51 3.68
C LEU A 402 16.28 -25.16 2.95
N LEU A 403 17.10 -24.95 1.92
CA LEU A 403 17.01 -23.76 1.06
C LEU A 403 15.67 -23.70 0.32
N VAL A 404 15.20 -24.82 -0.24
CA VAL A 404 13.88 -24.88 -0.87
C VAL A 404 12.77 -24.60 0.15
N SER A 405 12.90 -25.15 1.36
CA SER A 405 11.98 -24.90 2.48
C SER A 405 11.92 -23.41 2.83
N TYR A 406 13.06 -22.74 2.88
CA TYR A 406 13.15 -21.29 3.09
C TYR A 406 12.46 -20.48 1.97
N TYR A 407 12.58 -20.90 0.70
CA TYR A 407 11.92 -20.19 -0.41
C TYR A 407 10.39 -20.32 -0.38
N ILE A 408 9.86 -21.52 -0.09
CA ILE A 408 8.41 -21.73 0.01
C ILE A 408 7.82 -21.10 1.29
N MET A 409 8.64 -20.88 2.33
CA MET A 409 8.22 -20.18 3.54
C MET A 409 7.70 -18.76 3.25
N GLY A 410 8.11 -18.12 2.15
CA GLY A 410 7.68 -16.76 1.78
C GLY A 410 6.25 -16.64 1.22
N SER A 411 5.48 -17.73 1.08
CA SER A 411 4.15 -17.67 0.46
C SER A 411 3.10 -16.88 1.27
N PHE A 412 3.28 -16.75 2.60
CA PHE A 412 2.39 -16.01 3.50
C PHE A 412 2.13 -14.55 3.10
N VAL A 413 3.07 -13.93 2.36
CA VAL A 413 2.97 -12.54 1.90
C VAL A 413 1.77 -12.36 0.96
N ALA A 414 1.43 -13.37 0.17
CA ALA A 414 0.25 -13.32 -0.69
C ALA A 414 -1.05 -13.22 0.13
N SER A 415 -1.12 -13.95 1.25
CA SER A 415 -2.27 -13.93 2.16
C SER A 415 -2.41 -12.58 2.88
N LEU A 416 -1.30 -11.90 3.19
CA LEU A 416 -1.30 -10.55 3.74
C LEU A 416 -1.93 -9.54 2.79
N VAL A 417 -1.50 -9.53 1.52
CA VAL A 417 -2.00 -8.58 0.51
C VAL A 417 -3.51 -8.72 0.36
N LEU A 418 -4.03 -9.95 0.40
CA LEU A 418 -5.48 -10.18 0.38
C LEU A 418 -6.16 -9.68 1.64
N ALA A 419 -5.58 -9.91 2.82
CA ALA A 419 -6.15 -9.48 4.10
C ALA A 419 -6.26 -7.95 4.20
N LEU A 420 -5.25 -7.21 3.77
CA LEU A 420 -5.21 -5.74 3.82
C LEU A 420 -6.27 -5.07 2.92
N GLN A 421 -6.77 -5.78 1.90
CA GLN A 421 -7.82 -5.28 1.00
C GLN A 421 -9.25 -5.54 1.53
N LEU A 422 -9.41 -6.39 2.55
CA LEU A 422 -10.72 -6.74 3.10
C LEU A 422 -11.41 -5.58 3.82
N PRO A 423 -10.76 -4.74 4.65
CA PRO A 423 -11.40 -3.57 5.25
C PRO A 423 -12.00 -2.63 4.20
N ALA A 424 -11.31 -2.42 3.08
CA ALA A 424 -11.77 -1.53 2.01
C ALA A 424 -13.02 -2.06 1.28
N THR A 425 -13.23 -3.37 1.25
CA THR A 425 -14.32 -4.02 0.51
C THR A 425 -15.47 -4.51 1.40
N ASN A 426 -15.21 -4.82 2.67
CA ASN A 426 -16.16 -5.43 3.60
C ASN A 426 -16.57 -4.53 4.76
N VAL A 427 -16.14 -3.27 4.78
CA VAL A 427 -16.57 -2.29 5.79
C VAL A 427 -17.22 -1.11 5.09
N GLY A 428 -18.50 -0.90 5.39
CA GLY A 428 -19.28 0.24 4.92
C GLY A 428 -19.22 1.39 5.92
N GLY A 429 -19.39 2.62 5.43
CA GLY A 429 -19.25 3.83 6.24
C GLY A 429 -17.81 4.34 6.28
N TYR A 430 -17.62 5.62 6.01
CA TYR A 430 -16.30 6.25 5.89
C TYR A 430 -15.52 6.18 7.20
N THR A 431 -16.11 6.65 8.32
CA THR A 431 -15.44 6.63 9.63
C THR A 431 -15.18 5.19 10.09
N LYS A 432 -16.15 4.27 9.91
CA LYS A 432 -15.97 2.85 10.29
C LYS A 432 -14.80 2.21 9.54
N ARG A 433 -14.70 2.45 8.23
CA ARG A 433 -13.63 1.92 7.38
C ARG A 433 -12.26 2.46 7.76
N VAL A 434 -12.14 3.77 7.99
CA VAL A 434 -10.88 4.39 8.43
C VAL A 434 -10.44 3.82 9.78
N THR A 435 -11.36 3.69 10.75
CA THR A 435 -11.06 3.07 12.05
C THR A 435 -10.64 1.61 11.90
N ALA A 436 -11.33 0.82 11.08
CA ALA A 436 -10.98 -0.58 10.83
C ALA A 436 -9.57 -0.72 10.22
N THR A 437 -9.23 0.09 9.23
CA THR A 437 -7.90 0.11 8.63
C THR A 437 -6.82 0.49 9.66
N ALA A 438 -7.07 1.49 10.51
CA ALA A 438 -6.13 1.89 11.56
C ALA A 438 -5.90 0.78 12.60
N VAL A 439 -6.95 0.07 13.02
CA VAL A 439 -6.82 -1.08 13.93
C VAL A 439 -6.01 -2.20 13.29
N VAL A 440 -6.26 -2.52 12.02
CA VAL A 440 -5.47 -3.52 11.27
C VAL A 440 -4.00 -3.09 11.16
N PHE A 441 -3.76 -1.80 10.96
CA PHE A 441 -2.40 -1.26 10.89
C PHE A 441 -1.65 -1.35 12.23
N LEU A 442 -2.34 -1.10 13.35
CA LEU A 442 -1.77 -1.31 14.67
C LEU A 442 -1.31 -2.77 14.87
N ALA A 443 -2.10 -3.74 14.40
CA ALA A 443 -1.70 -5.15 14.38
C ALA A 443 -0.45 -5.39 13.53
N TYR A 444 -0.32 -4.68 12.40
CA TYR A 444 0.82 -4.78 11.51
C TYR A 444 2.13 -4.36 12.21
N CYS A 445 2.13 -3.20 12.87
CA CYS A 445 3.28 -2.74 13.64
C CYS A 445 3.57 -3.63 14.86
N ALA A 446 2.53 -3.99 15.62
CA ALA A 446 2.68 -4.81 16.82
C ALA A 446 3.28 -6.19 16.49
N GLY A 447 2.87 -6.80 15.38
CA GLY A 447 3.39 -8.11 14.99
C GLY A 447 4.87 -8.05 14.64
N ASN A 448 5.28 -7.04 13.88
CA ASN A 448 6.68 -6.84 13.53
C ASN A 448 7.59 -6.48 14.72
N ILE A 449 7.04 -5.93 15.79
CA ILE A 449 7.75 -5.71 17.06
C ILE A 449 7.91 -7.03 17.82
N ILE A 450 6.86 -7.86 17.88
CA ILE A 450 6.87 -9.13 18.63
C ILE A 450 7.72 -10.20 17.94
N GLY A 451 7.65 -10.30 16.61
CA GLY A 451 8.28 -11.36 15.81
C GLY A 451 9.77 -11.59 16.07
N PRO A 452 10.63 -10.55 16.00
CA PRO A 452 12.06 -10.65 16.24
C PRO A 452 12.42 -11.26 17.61
N HIS A 453 11.63 -10.97 18.66
CA HIS A 453 11.92 -11.46 20.01
C HIS A 453 11.69 -12.96 20.20
N ALA A 454 11.01 -13.64 19.26
CA ALA A 454 10.87 -15.09 19.27
C ALA A 454 12.14 -15.81 18.77
N PHE A 455 13.07 -15.09 18.13
CA PHE A 455 14.34 -15.62 17.64
C PHE A 455 15.40 -15.42 18.74
N LEU A 456 15.53 -16.44 19.59
CA LEU A 456 16.41 -16.42 20.75
C LEU A 456 17.87 -16.57 20.36
N ALA A 457 18.73 -15.69 20.90
CA ALA A 457 20.16 -15.74 20.67
C ALA A 457 20.82 -17.04 21.18
N SER A 458 20.26 -17.63 22.24
CA SER A 458 20.73 -18.90 22.80
C SER A 458 20.50 -20.10 21.88
N GLU A 459 19.63 -19.97 20.88
CA GLU A 459 19.29 -21.02 19.93
C GLU A 459 19.93 -20.80 18.55
N ALA A 460 20.77 -19.78 18.41
CA ALA A 460 21.54 -19.56 17.19
C ALA A 460 22.42 -20.80 16.90
N PRO A 461 22.53 -21.23 15.63
CA PRO A 461 21.95 -20.65 14.42
C PRO A 461 20.61 -21.26 13.99
N LEU A 462 20.10 -22.26 14.73
CA LEU A 462 18.92 -23.05 14.36
C LEU A 462 17.61 -22.32 14.63
N TYR A 463 17.57 -21.44 15.63
CA TYR A 463 16.40 -20.63 16.03
C TYR A 463 15.10 -21.45 16.10
N GLN A 464 15.12 -22.61 16.75
CA GLN A 464 14.02 -23.57 16.74
C GLN A 464 12.71 -22.97 17.29
N THR A 465 12.81 -22.14 18.33
CA THR A 465 11.65 -21.45 18.92
C THR A 465 11.03 -20.46 17.94
N GLY A 466 11.86 -19.73 17.18
CA GLY A 466 11.39 -18.83 16.12
C GLY A 466 10.62 -19.56 15.02
N ILE A 467 11.12 -20.72 14.57
CA ILE A 467 10.46 -21.51 13.51
C ILE A 467 9.16 -22.14 14.02
N LYS A 468 9.14 -22.66 15.26
CA LYS A 468 7.91 -23.16 15.90
C LYS A 468 6.87 -22.05 16.04
N MET A 469 7.31 -20.84 16.40
CA MET A 469 6.44 -19.67 16.43
C MET A 469 5.86 -19.39 15.03
N CYS A 470 6.69 -19.35 13.98
CA CYS A 470 6.24 -19.16 12.60
C CYS A 470 5.20 -20.23 12.19
N LEU A 471 5.45 -21.49 12.53
CA LEU A 471 4.52 -22.60 12.28
C LEU A 471 3.19 -22.40 13.01
N SER A 472 3.23 -22.03 14.30
CA SER A 472 2.02 -21.80 15.10
C SER A 472 1.21 -20.61 14.57
N CYS A 473 1.87 -19.54 14.15
CA CYS A 473 1.25 -18.38 13.54
C CYS A 473 0.56 -18.79 12.22
N GLY A 474 1.25 -19.51 11.34
CA GLY A 474 0.67 -19.99 10.08
C GLY A 474 -0.59 -20.85 10.30
N CYS A 475 -0.55 -21.81 11.22
CA CYS A 475 -1.71 -22.63 11.57
C CYS A 475 -2.86 -21.80 12.17
N GLY A 476 -2.56 -20.84 13.05
CA GLY A 476 -3.54 -19.92 13.62
C GLY A 476 -4.21 -19.05 12.55
N GLN A 477 -3.44 -18.56 11.58
CA GLN A 477 -3.95 -17.79 10.45
C GLN A 477 -4.91 -18.59 9.57
N VAL A 478 -4.63 -19.88 9.33
CA VAL A 478 -5.57 -20.75 8.61
C VAL A 478 -6.90 -20.85 9.35
N GLY A 479 -6.87 -21.05 10.67
CA GLY A 479 -8.06 -21.06 11.51
C GLY A 479 -8.86 -19.75 11.44
N LEU A 480 -8.16 -18.61 11.52
CA LEU A 480 -8.77 -17.29 11.41
C LEU A 480 -9.35 -17.01 10.02
N ALA A 481 -8.71 -17.49 8.93
CA ALA A 481 -9.24 -17.35 7.58
C ALA A 481 -10.58 -18.09 7.41
N PHE A 482 -10.68 -19.30 7.97
CA PHE A 482 -11.95 -20.04 7.98
C PHE A 482 -13.00 -19.42 8.91
N ALA A 483 -12.58 -18.90 10.07
CA ALA A 483 -13.47 -18.19 10.98
C ALA A 483 -14.05 -16.92 10.33
N LEU A 484 -13.21 -16.16 9.62
CA LEU A 484 -13.63 -15.00 8.85
C LEU A 484 -14.65 -15.40 7.78
N ARG A 485 -14.37 -16.46 7.01
CA ARG A 485 -15.30 -16.99 6.00
C ARG A 485 -16.64 -17.38 6.61
N ALA A 486 -16.64 -18.14 7.71
CA ALA A 486 -17.85 -18.58 8.39
C ALA A 486 -18.71 -17.38 8.83
N LEU A 487 -18.09 -16.34 9.37
CA LEU A 487 -18.76 -15.11 9.77
C LEU A 487 -19.36 -14.36 8.56
N LEU A 488 -18.60 -14.18 7.48
CA LEU A 488 -19.07 -13.46 6.28
C LEU A 488 -20.20 -14.21 5.56
N VAL A 489 -20.08 -15.54 5.44
CA VAL A 489 -21.13 -16.40 4.88
C VAL A 489 -22.38 -16.37 5.76
N TYR A 490 -22.22 -16.42 7.08
CA TYR A 490 -23.34 -16.31 8.02
C TYR A 490 -24.07 -14.96 7.88
N ARG A 491 -23.32 -13.85 7.79
CA ARG A 491 -23.88 -12.51 7.57
C ARG A 491 -24.65 -12.41 6.26
N ASN A 492 -24.09 -12.94 5.16
CA ASN A 492 -24.77 -12.95 3.87
C ASN A 492 -26.03 -13.83 3.89
N LYS A 493 -25.97 -15.04 4.47
CA LYS A 493 -27.14 -15.93 4.59
C LYS A 493 -28.26 -15.34 5.46
N ARG A 494 -27.90 -14.64 6.54
CA ARG A 494 -28.88 -13.93 7.38
C ARG A 494 -29.59 -12.86 6.57
N ARG A 495 -28.85 -12.06 5.81
CA ARG A 495 -29.42 -11.03 4.92
C ARG A 495 -30.27 -11.60 3.79
N ASP A 496 -29.89 -12.74 3.23
CA ASP A 496 -30.72 -13.43 2.22
C ASP A 496 -32.07 -13.87 2.78
N ARG A 497 -32.11 -14.26 4.06
CA ARG A 497 -33.36 -14.59 4.78
C ARG A 497 -34.18 -13.33 5.06
N ASP A 498 -33.53 -12.26 5.50
CA ASP A 498 -34.19 -11.01 5.85
C ASP A 498 -34.75 -10.26 4.62
N GLN A 499 -34.16 -10.45 3.43
CA GLN A 499 -34.58 -9.84 2.15
C GLN A 499 -35.45 -10.75 1.25
N GLY A 500 -35.85 -11.93 1.72
CA GLY A 500 -36.76 -12.82 0.98
C GLY A 500 -36.22 -13.35 -0.34
N GLY A 501 -34.89 -13.42 -0.53
CA GLY A 501 -34.28 -13.99 -1.74
C GLY A 501 -34.33 -13.13 -3.01
N ALA A 502 -34.79 -11.88 -2.94
CA ALA A 502 -34.70 -10.95 -4.07
C ALA A 502 -33.23 -10.56 -4.31
N ARG A 503 -32.61 -11.13 -5.34
CA ARG A 503 -31.41 -10.54 -5.96
C ARG A 503 -31.84 -9.25 -6.64
N ALA A 504 -31.80 -8.14 -5.91
CA ALA A 504 -32.03 -6.82 -6.49
C ALA A 504 -30.88 -6.53 -7.46
N GLY A 505 -31.15 -6.75 -8.75
CA GLY A 505 -30.34 -6.23 -9.84
C GLY A 505 -30.60 -4.73 -10.03
N ASP A 506 -29.53 -4.02 -10.39
CA ASP A 506 -29.51 -2.76 -11.13
C ASP A 506 -30.69 -1.79 -10.96
N GLU A 507 -30.81 -1.18 -9.77
CA GLU A 507 -31.38 0.17 -9.67
C GLU A 507 -30.29 1.11 -9.11
N VAL A 508 -29.62 1.77 -10.06
CA VAL A 508 -28.71 2.88 -9.83
C VAL A 508 -29.56 4.13 -9.75
N ASP A 509 -29.97 4.51 -8.54
CA ASP A 509 -30.23 5.90 -8.13
C ASP A 509 -30.83 5.91 -6.72
N GLU A 510 -29.98 6.05 -5.70
CA GLU A 510 -30.41 6.57 -4.41
C GLU A 510 -29.17 7.10 -3.68
N VAL A 511 -29.29 8.34 -3.21
CA VAL A 511 -28.25 9.13 -2.53
C VAL A 511 -27.41 8.24 -1.62
N ILE A 512 -26.09 8.20 -1.87
CA ILE A 512 -25.11 7.46 -1.06
C ILE A 512 -25.04 8.14 0.31
N GLU A 513 -26.01 7.90 1.18
CA GLU A 513 -25.87 8.22 2.59
C GLU A 513 -24.70 7.39 3.13
N ASP A 514 -23.84 8.02 3.94
CA ASP A 514 -22.70 7.39 4.63
C ASP A 514 -23.19 6.46 5.76
N LEU A 515 -23.87 5.40 5.34
CA LEU A 515 -24.43 4.31 6.13
C LEU A 515 -23.35 3.22 6.32
N THR A 516 -23.29 2.66 7.53
CA THR A 516 -22.38 1.55 7.81
C THR A 516 -22.83 0.26 7.14
N ASP A 517 -21.95 -0.74 7.05
CA ASP A 517 -22.33 -2.05 6.51
C ASP A 517 -23.47 -2.69 7.30
N PHE A 518 -23.60 -2.46 8.62
CA PHE A 518 -24.75 -2.94 9.39
C PHE A 518 -26.04 -2.17 9.11
N GLN A 519 -25.95 -0.87 8.81
CA GLN A 519 -27.10 -0.02 8.53
C GLN A 519 -27.61 -0.17 7.10
N ASN A 520 -26.72 -0.46 6.14
CA ASN A 520 -27.09 -0.63 4.74
C ASN A 520 -27.59 -2.07 4.49
N PRO A 521 -28.89 -2.28 4.24
CA PRO A 521 -29.42 -3.62 3.97
C PRO A 521 -28.89 -4.18 2.64
N LYS A 522 -28.68 -3.35 1.60
CA LYS A 522 -28.20 -3.78 0.27
C LYS A 522 -26.73 -4.22 0.27
N PHE A 523 -25.96 -3.93 1.32
CA PHE A 523 -24.53 -4.28 1.41
C PHE A 523 -24.30 -5.80 1.46
N ARG A 524 -23.34 -6.30 0.68
CA ARG A 524 -22.96 -7.71 0.62
C ARG A 524 -21.48 -7.88 0.92
N TYR A 525 -21.17 -8.83 1.79
CA TYR A 525 -19.80 -9.10 2.19
C TYR A 525 -19.11 -10.00 1.15
N SER A 526 -17.89 -9.64 0.75
CA SER A 526 -17.02 -10.46 -0.09
C SER A 526 -16.16 -11.39 0.77
N TYR A 527 -16.12 -12.68 0.46
CA TYR A 527 -15.43 -13.68 1.26
C TYR A 527 -14.46 -14.55 0.45
#